data_AF-A0A357LUF7-F1
#
_entry.id   AF-A0A357LUF7-F1
#
_cell.length_a   1.000
_cell.length_b   1.000
_cell.length_c   1.000
_cell.angle_alpha   90.00
_cell.angle_beta   90.00
_cell.angle_gamma   90.00
#
_symmetry.space_group_name_H-M   'P 1'
#
loop_
_entity.id
_entity.type
_entity.pdbx_description
1 polymer ?
#
loop_
_entity_poly.entity_id
_entity_poly.type
_entity_poly.pdbx_seq_one_letter_code
_entity_poly.pdbx_strand_id
1 'polypeptide(L)' 'KAIGLKDASSHSGRRTYITRLANKGVGVRLLAALAGHSHISTTQRYIDVNSEQLSEAVELL' A
#
# COMPACT_ATOMS: atom_id res chain seq x y z
N LYS A 1 2.39 -14.06 -22.98
CA LYS A 1 1.25 -14.89 -22.55
C LYS A 1 0.62 -14.21 -21.35
N ALA A 2 -0.51 -13.51 -21.52
CA ALA A 2 -1.23 -12.91 -20.40
C ALA A 2 -1.79 -14.06 -19.54
N ILE A 3 -1.26 -14.18 -18.33
CA ILE A 3 -1.75 -15.09 -17.29
C ILE A 3 -3.19 -14.63 -17.00
N GLY A 4 -4.18 -15.53 -17.05
CA GLY A 4 -5.64 -15.25 -17.11
C GLY A 4 -6.26 -14.52 -15.91
N LEU A 5 -5.60 -13.49 -15.38
CA LEU A 5 -6.10 -12.56 -14.40
C LEU A 5 -6.88 -11.48 -15.15
N LYS A 6 -8.21 -11.57 -15.11
CA LYS A 6 -9.10 -10.49 -15.56
C LYS A 6 -8.73 -9.21 -14.78
N ASP A 7 -8.51 -8.11 -15.50
CA ASP A 7 -8.18 -6.77 -14.97
C ASP A 7 -6.79 -6.57 -14.32
N ALA A 8 -5.86 -7.53 -14.47
CA ALA A 8 -4.48 -7.33 -14.04
C ALA A 8 -3.68 -6.48 -15.05
N SER A 9 -3.51 -5.19 -14.76
CA SER A 9 -2.58 -4.30 -15.47
C SER A 9 -1.26 -4.15 -14.72
N SER A 10 -0.22 -3.55 -15.31
CA SER A 10 1.04 -3.24 -14.59
C SER A 10 0.81 -2.38 -13.32
N HIS A 11 -0.31 -1.67 -13.22
CA HIS A 11 -0.72 -0.95 -12.01
C HIS A 11 -1.25 -1.87 -10.90
N SER A 12 -1.79 -3.06 -11.22
CA SER A 12 -2.28 -4.01 -10.20
C SER A 12 -1.14 -4.55 -9.34
N GLY A 13 0.05 -4.77 -9.93
CA GLY A 13 1.25 -5.19 -9.20
C GLY A 13 1.76 -4.12 -8.23
N ARG A 14 1.92 -2.88 -8.70
CA ARG A 14 2.31 -1.74 -7.86
C ARG A 14 1.31 -1.50 -6.73
N ARG A 15 0.02 -1.52 -7.04
CA ARG A 15 -1.07 -1.39 -6.05
C ARG A 15 -0.97 -2.49 -4.99
N THR A 16 -0.91 -3.75 -5.42
CA THR A 16 -0.81 -4.90 -4.52
C THR A 16 0.44 -4.83 -3.64
N TYR A 17 1.58 -4.44 -4.22
CA TYR A 17 2.83 -4.30 -3.50
C TYR A 17 2.77 -3.23 -2.40
N ILE A 18 2.30 -2.02 -2.74
CA ILE A 18 2.20 -0.90 -1.78
C ILE A 18 1.17 -1.22 -0.70
N THR A 19 -0.03 -1.70 -1.07
CA THR A 19 -1.10 -2.02 -0.11
C THR A 19 -0.67 -3.11 0.87
N ARG A 20 0.05 -4.15 0.41
CA ARG A 20 0.58 -5.19 1.32
C ARG A 20 1.57 -4.65 2.34
N LEU A 21 2.44 -3.72 1.94
CA LEU A 21 3.39 -3.12 2.87
C LEU A 21 2.71 -2.13 3.82
N ALA A 22 1.73 -1.37 3.33
CA ALA A 22 0.91 -0.49 4.17
C ALA A 22 0.17 -1.28 5.26
N ASN A 23 -0.42 -2.42 4.92
CA ASN A 23 -1.10 -3.29 5.89
C ASN A 23 -0.14 -3.88 6.94
N LYS A 24 1.17 -3.92 6.68
CA LYS A 24 2.20 -4.33 7.65
C LYS A 24 2.70 -3.16 8.51
N GLY A 25 2.07 -2.00 8.45
CA GLY A 25 2.47 -0.81 9.21
C GLY A 25 3.69 -0.08 8.64
N VAL A 26 4.10 -0.35 7.40
CA VAL A 26 5.23 0.38 6.80
C VAL A 26 4.84 1.83 6.55
N GLY A 27 5.66 2.76 7.05
CA GLY A 27 5.40 4.20 6.94
C GLY A 27 5.31 4.71 5.49
N VAL A 28 4.38 5.64 5.25
CA VAL A 28 4.05 6.17 3.92
C VAL A 28 5.25 6.76 3.14
N ARG A 29 6.24 7.34 3.82
CA ARG A 29 7.46 7.86 3.17
C ARG A 29 8.32 6.74 2.59
N LEU A 30 8.46 5.63 3.30
CA LEU A 30 9.20 4.46 2.82
C LEU A 30 8.48 3.84 1.62
N LEU A 31 7.15 3.72 1.70
CA LEU A 31 6.32 3.24 0.60
C LEU A 31 6.47 4.12 -0.66
N ALA A 32 6.48 5.45 -0.51
CA ALA A 32 6.68 6.38 -1.62
C ALA A 32 8.07 6.23 -2.26
N ALA A 33 9.12 6.06 -1.45
CA ALA A 33 10.47 5.81 -1.95
C ALA A 33 10.58 4.48 -2.70
N LEU A 34 10.03 3.40 -2.14
CA LEU A 34 9.99 2.07 -2.79
C LEU A 34 9.20 2.07 -4.10
N ALA A 35 8.15 2.88 -4.17
CA ALA A 35 7.38 3.06 -5.39
C ALA A 35 8.05 4.02 -6.39
N GLY A 36 9.05 4.81 -5.98
CA GLY A 36 9.60 5.88 -6.82
C GLY A 36 8.58 6.99 -7.11
N HIS A 37 7.70 7.30 -6.16
CA HIS A 37 6.74 8.39 -6.29
C HIS A 37 7.37 9.72 -5.85
N SER A 38 7.34 10.73 -6.73
CA SER A 38 7.80 12.09 -6.41
C SER A 38 6.90 12.81 -5.41
N HIS A 39 5.62 12.41 -5.32
CA HIS A 39 4.64 12.97 -4.39
C HIS A 39 4.00 11.88 -3.53
N ILE A 40 4.01 12.09 -2.21
CA ILE A 40 3.40 11.18 -1.23
C ILE A 40 1.90 10.97 -1.48
N SER A 41 1.18 11.97 -1.98
CA SER A 41 -0.24 11.88 -2.36
C SER A 41 -0.53 10.76 -3.35
N THR A 42 0.45 10.40 -4.19
CA THR A 42 0.35 9.27 -5.12
C THR A 42 0.28 7.93 -4.37
N THR A 43 1.07 7.80 -3.30
CA THR A 43 1.13 6.62 -2.43
C THR A 43 -0.07 6.52 -1.49
N GLN A 44 -0.57 7.67 -1.00
CA GLN A 44 -1.71 7.73 -0.07
C GLN A 44 -2.95 7.00 -0.59
N ARG A 45 -3.18 7.00 -1.92
CA ARG A 45 -4.30 6.27 -2.55
C ARG A 45 -4.29 4.76 -2.35
N TYR A 46 -3.22 4.20 -1.80
CA TYR A 46 -3.03 2.77 -1.55
C TYR A 46 -3.03 2.42 -0.05
N ILE A 47 -3.23 3.41 0.81
CA ILE A 47 -3.22 3.27 2.27
C ILE A 47 -4.65 3.52 2.75
N ASP A 48 -5.34 2.44 3.08
CA ASP A 48 -6.63 2.51 3.73
C ASP A 48 -6.43 2.30 5.23
N VAL A 49 -7.20 3.03 6.05
CA VAL A 49 -7.22 2.84 7.52
C VAL A 49 -8.37 1.89 7.84
N ASN A 50 -8.10 0.85 8.62
CA ASN A 50 -9.16 -0.01 9.16
C ASN A 50 -9.17 0.02 10.70
N SER A 51 -10.27 -0.45 11.29
CA SER A 51 -10.49 -0.42 12.74
C SER A 51 -9.51 -1.30 13.53
N GLU A 52 -9.04 -2.40 12.94
CA GLU A 52 -8.05 -3.31 13.56
C GLU A 52 -6.71 -2.60 13.72
N GLN A 53 -6.22 -1.94 12.66
CA GLN A 53 -4.99 -1.16 12.70
C GLN A 53 -5.04 -0.01 13.71
N LEU A 54 -6.21 0.60 13.91
CA LEU A 54 -6.40 1.63 14.94
C LEU A 54 -6.31 1.04 16.35
N SER A 55 -6.91 -0.13 16.58
CA SER A 55 -6.82 -0.83 17.87
C SER A 55 -5.37 -1.23 18.18
N GLU A 56 -4.72 -1.91 17.23
CA GLU A 56 -3.32 -2.34 17.35
C GLU A 56 -2.39 -1.15 17.63
N ALA A 57 -2.59 -0.02 16.95
CA ALA A 57 -1.76 1.16 17.14
C ALA A 57 -1.88 1.78 18.55
N VAL A 58 -3.07 1.71 19.16
CA VAL A 58 -3.29 2.21 20.54
C VAL A 58 -2.74 1.24 21.57
N GLU A 59 -2.82 -0.07 21.33
CA GLU A 59 -2.29 -1.12 22.23
C GLU A 59 -0.76 -1.12 22.35
N LEU A 60 -0.05 -0.44 21.44
CA LEU A 60 1.41 -0.30 21.47
C LEU A 60 1.92 0.82 22.40
N LEU A 61 1.04 1.60 23.04
CA LEU A 61 1.36 2.64 24.03
C LEU A 61 1.52 2.06 25.43
#